data_AF-A0A354TQZ6-F1
#
_entry.id   AF-A0A354TQZ6-F1
#
_cell.length_a   1.000
_cell.length_b   1.000
_cell.length_c   1.000
_cell.angle_alpha   90.00
_cell.angle_beta   90.00
_cell.angle_gamma   90.00
#
_symmetry.space_group_name_H-M   'P 1'
#
loop_
_entity.id
_entity.type
_entity.pdbx_description
1 polymer ?
#
loop_
_entity_poly.entity_id
_entity_poly.type
_entity_poly.pdbx_seq_one_letter_code
_entity_poly.pdbx_strand_id
1 'polypeptide(L)'
;MGCARGYKRIANACDLVAVPENAYLDASGTDWQCQRGYLKQREDCEAIRVPEHAYLIEAQYGRGWDCDRGYRPDRSNGRNQEAECIKVDLPENAVLTDSDYGLGWECGRGYRETNGSCTIIAIPANAYSTGNNRGKGWECVRGYEEADSLCVKMAIPANAYLGRQGTNWLCERGYQKTADQCLAIQLPANAYLNDNGDDWLCGRGHQKQEQSCAFIILPENAHLNSPGSSWDCDKPYRRSGNQCIR
;
A
#
# COMPACT_ATOMS: atom_id res chain seq x y z
N MET A 1 24.59 -7.88 -37.98
CA MET A 1 24.11 -6.78 -38.83
C MET A 1 22.60 -6.73 -38.70
N GLY A 2 22.04 -5.59 -38.31
CA GLY A 2 20.59 -5.40 -38.31
C GLY A 2 20.09 -5.21 -39.75
N CYS A 3 18.83 -5.54 -40.00
CA CYS A 3 18.20 -5.19 -41.27
C CYS A 3 18.02 -3.67 -41.36
N ALA A 4 18.02 -3.13 -42.58
CA ALA A 4 17.73 -1.72 -42.81
C ALA A 4 16.26 -1.40 -42.44
N ARG A 5 15.96 -0.13 -42.14
CA ARG A 5 14.59 0.32 -41.89
C ARG A 5 13.69 -0.04 -43.07
N GLY A 6 12.53 -0.64 -42.79
CA GLY A 6 11.62 -1.20 -43.79
C GLY A 6 11.86 -2.67 -44.09
N TYR A 7 12.79 -3.34 -43.38
CA TYR A 7 13.06 -4.77 -43.53
C TYR A 7 13.03 -5.47 -42.17
N LYS A 8 12.34 -6.61 -42.09
CA LYS A 8 12.27 -7.47 -40.90
C LYS A 8 13.16 -8.69 -41.08
N ARG A 9 13.83 -9.12 -40.03
CA ARG A 9 14.72 -10.29 -40.08
C ARG A 9 13.89 -11.57 -40.01
N ILE A 10 13.92 -12.37 -41.08
CA ILE A 10 13.34 -13.72 -41.11
C ILE A 10 14.48 -14.71 -41.38
N ALA A 11 14.75 -15.59 -40.41
CA ALA A 11 15.92 -16.47 -40.41
C ALA A 11 17.24 -15.70 -40.62
N ASN A 12 17.93 -15.95 -41.75
CA ASN A 12 19.20 -15.32 -42.11
C ASN A 12 19.06 -14.25 -43.20
N ALA A 13 17.83 -13.83 -43.52
CA ALA A 13 17.54 -12.83 -44.55
C ALA A 13 16.78 -11.63 -43.98
N CYS A 14 16.84 -10.52 -44.72
CA CYS A 14 16.08 -9.31 -44.44
C CYS A 14 14.98 -9.20 -45.48
N ASP A 15 13.74 -9.44 -45.06
CA ASP A 15 12.58 -9.39 -45.91
C ASP A 15 11.90 -8.03 -45.80
N LEU A 16 11.40 -7.52 -46.93
CA LEU A 16 10.70 -6.24 -46.96
C LEU A 16 9.45 -6.30 -46.07
N VAL A 17 9.27 -5.29 -45.23
CA VAL A 17 8.03 -5.09 -44.47
C VAL A 17 6.97 -4.59 -45.44
N ALA A 18 5.97 -5.42 -45.73
CA ALA A 18 4.79 -4.99 -46.47
C ALA A 18 3.97 -4.06 -45.56
N VAL A 19 3.84 -2.79 -45.95
CA VAL A 19 3.05 -1.78 -45.25
C VAL A 19 1.73 -1.63 -46.02
N PRO A 20 0.57 -2.03 -45.44
CA PRO A 20 -0.73 -1.93 -46.11
C PRO A 20 -1.21 -0.48 -46.23
N GLU A 21 -2.34 -0.27 -46.92
CA GLU A 21 -2.98 1.05 -47.01
C GLU A 21 -3.37 1.55 -45.60
N ASN A 22 -3.31 2.86 -45.37
CA ASN A 22 -3.58 3.46 -44.06
C ASN A 22 -2.65 2.96 -42.92
N ALA A 23 -1.46 2.46 -43.25
CA ALA A 23 -0.41 2.11 -42.30
C ALA A 23 0.87 2.92 -42.51
N TYR A 24 1.75 2.89 -41.52
CA TYR A 24 3.10 3.45 -41.59
C TYR A 24 4.09 2.54 -40.84
N LEU A 25 5.37 2.59 -41.22
CA LEU A 25 6.43 1.89 -40.49
C LEU A 25 6.55 2.42 -39.07
N ASP A 26 6.56 1.52 -38.10
CA ASP A 26 6.74 1.87 -36.69
C ASP A 26 8.12 2.51 -36.42
N ALA A 27 8.33 2.95 -35.19
CA ALA A 27 9.59 3.56 -34.79
C ALA A 27 10.79 2.60 -34.92
N SER A 28 10.56 1.28 -34.77
CA SER A 28 11.62 0.27 -34.93
C SER A 28 12.03 0.07 -36.39
N GLY A 29 11.13 0.38 -37.32
CA GLY A 29 11.34 0.16 -38.75
C GLY A 29 11.25 -1.31 -39.17
N THR A 30 10.82 -2.19 -38.26
CA THR A 30 10.74 -3.65 -38.50
C THR A 30 9.31 -4.20 -38.44
N ASP A 31 8.34 -3.35 -38.06
CA ASP A 31 6.90 -3.62 -38.13
C ASP A 31 6.16 -2.35 -38.61
N TRP A 32 4.85 -2.45 -38.78
CA TRP A 32 3.98 -1.36 -39.16
C TRP A 32 2.84 -1.15 -38.15
N GLN A 33 2.36 0.09 -38.10
CA GLN A 33 1.23 0.53 -37.29
C GLN A 33 0.19 1.19 -38.19
N CYS A 34 -1.08 1.09 -37.80
CA CYS A 34 -2.15 1.78 -38.51
C CYS A 34 -2.11 3.28 -38.22
N GLN A 35 -2.46 4.08 -39.22
CA GLN A 35 -2.72 5.51 -39.07
C GLN A 35 -3.89 5.71 -38.09
N ARG A 36 -3.91 6.87 -37.43
CA ARG A 36 -5.02 7.22 -36.52
C ARG A 36 -6.36 7.12 -37.26
N GLY A 37 -7.34 6.47 -36.64
CA GLY A 37 -8.62 6.17 -37.27
C GLY A 37 -8.69 4.79 -37.91
N TYR A 38 -7.63 3.98 -37.82
CA TYR A 38 -7.60 2.61 -38.30
C TYR A 38 -7.06 1.64 -37.24
N LEU A 39 -7.56 0.41 -37.23
CA LEU A 39 -7.18 -0.65 -36.28
C LEU A 39 -6.51 -1.82 -37.00
N LYS A 40 -5.44 -2.37 -36.41
CA LYS A 40 -4.65 -3.46 -37.01
C LYS A 40 -5.43 -4.77 -37.02
N GLN A 41 -5.74 -5.26 -38.22
CA GLN A 41 -6.51 -6.48 -38.47
C GLN A 41 -5.72 -7.46 -39.32
N ARG A 42 -4.99 -8.37 -38.64
CA ARG A 42 -4.04 -9.33 -39.23
C ARG A 42 -3.00 -8.69 -40.16
N GLU A 43 -3.35 -8.44 -41.41
CA GLU A 43 -2.48 -7.95 -42.48
C GLU A 43 -2.97 -6.61 -43.08
N ASP A 44 -4.01 -6.00 -42.51
CA ASP A 44 -4.59 -4.76 -43.01
C ASP A 44 -4.97 -3.79 -41.88
N CYS A 45 -5.28 -2.55 -42.26
CA CYS A 45 -5.77 -1.50 -41.38
C CYS A 45 -7.24 -1.19 -41.70
N GLU A 46 -8.14 -1.62 -40.82
CA GLU A 46 -9.58 -1.37 -41.00
C GLU A 46 -9.97 -0.04 -40.36
N ALA A 47 -10.78 0.76 -41.08
CA ALA A 47 -11.26 2.04 -40.57
C ALA A 47 -12.13 1.85 -39.32
N ILE A 48 -11.82 2.60 -38.27
CA ILE A 48 -12.56 2.60 -37.01
C ILE A 48 -13.87 3.36 -37.21
N ARG A 49 -14.98 2.70 -36.94
CA ARG A 49 -16.28 3.37 -36.79
C ARG A 49 -16.36 4.01 -35.41
N VAL A 50 -16.42 5.33 -35.39
CA VAL A 50 -16.57 6.11 -34.16
C VAL A 50 -18.07 6.33 -33.91
N PRO A 51 -18.64 5.83 -32.81
CA PRO A 51 -20.04 6.06 -32.49
C PRO A 51 -20.30 7.51 -32.07
N GLU A 52 -21.58 7.89 -31.96
CA GLU A 52 -21.95 9.20 -31.40
C GLU A 52 -21.44 9.33 -29.95
N HIS A 53 -21.06 10.55 -29.57
CA HIS A 53 -20.46 10.85 -28.27
C HIS A 53 -19.15 10.11 -27.98
N ALA A 54 -18.32 9.93 -29.03
CA ALA A 54 -17.02 9.29 -28.93
C ALA A 54 -15.98 10.01 -29.80
N TYR A 55 -14.71 9.83 -29.45
CA TYR A 55 -13.58 10.40 -30.16
C TYR A 55 -12.47 9.37 -30.38
N LEU A 56 -11.69 9.56 -31.45
CA LEU A 56 -10.57 8.68 -31.78
C LEU A 56 -9.42 8.85 -30.79
N ILE A 57 -8.92 7.73 -30.27
CA ILE A 57 -7.69 7.66 -29.46
C ILE A 57 -6.55 7.01 -30.25
N GLU A 58 -5.32 7.23 -29.80
CA GLU A 58 -4.15 6.51 -30.33
C GLU A 58 -4.06 5.13 -29.68
N ALA A 59 -4.68 4.12 -30.29
CA ALA A 59 -4.62 2.74 -29.82
C ALA A 59 -4.32 1.77 -30.97
N GLN A 60 -3.37 0.86 -30.75
CA GLN A 60 -3.00 -0.20 -31.70
C GLN A 60 -3.92 -1.43 -31.59
N TYR A 61 -4.64 -1.54 -30.48
CA TYR A 61 -5.54 -2.65 -30.15
C TYR A 61 -6.75 -2.11 -29.37
N GLY A 62 -7.83 -2.89 -29.29
CA GLY A 62 -9.07 -2.48 -28.64
C GLY A 62 -10.03 -1.79 -29.60
N ARG A 63 -10.83 -0.83 -29.13
CA ARG A 63 -11.85 -0.16 -29.97
C ARG A 63 -11.30 1.01 -30.78
N GLY A 64 -10.14 1.56 -30.41
CA GLY A 64 -9.53 2.70 -31.11
C GLY A 64 -10.27 4.04 -30.97
N TRP A 65 -11.31 4.08 -30.13
CA TRP A 65 -12.03 5.26 -29.71
C TRP A 65 -12.36 5.17 -28.22
N ASP A 66 -12.66 6.33 -27.64
CA ASP A 66 -13.13 6.49 -26.27
C ASP A 66 -14.37 7.42 -26.23
N CYS A 67 -15.19 7.30 -25.19
CA CYS A 67 -16.40 8.09 -25.06
C CYS A 67 -16.10 9.54 -24.61
N ASP A 68 -16.90 10.48 -25.10
CA ASP A 68 -16.88 11.87 -24.62
C ASP A 68 -17.12 11.90 -23.10
N ARG A 69 -16.56 12.91 -22.43
CA ARG A 69 -16.76 13.10 -20.99
C ARG A 69 -18.26 13.15 -20.66
N GLY A 70 -18.71 12.29 -19.75
CA GLY A 70 -20.13 12.14 -19.41
C GLY A 70 -20.84 11.01 -20.13
N TYR A 71 -20.12 10.25 -20.95
CA TYR A 71 -20.58 9.04 -21.61
C TYR A 71 -19.68 7.86 -21.23
N ARG A 72 -20.21 6.64 -21.36
CA ARG A 72 -19.46 5.42 -21.10
C ARG A 72 -19.83 4.33 -22.11
N PRO A 73 -18.94 3.35 -22.36
CA PRO A 73 -19.25 2.24 -23.25
C PRO A 73 -20.42 1.42 -22.71
N ASP A 74 -21.40 1.14 -23.57
CA ASP A 74 -22.46 0.19 -23.25
C ASP A 74 -21.87 -1.23 -23.14
N ARG A 75 -22.08 -1.85 -21.98
CA ARG A 75 -21.58 -3.20 -21.67
C ARG A 75 -22.68 -4.25 -21.69
N SER A 76 -23.93 -3.85 -21.93
CA SER A 76 -25.08 -4.76 -21.96
C SER A 76 -25.05 -5.71 -23.17
N ASN A 77 -24.43 -5.29 -24.28
CA ASN A 77 -24.47 -5.99 -25.56
C ASN A 77 -23.27 -6.92 -25.83
N GLY A 78 -22.47 -7.25 -24.81
CA GLY A 78 -21.35 -8.19 -24.92
C GLY A 78 -20.15 -7.67 -25.73
N ARG A 79 -19.11 -8.50 -25.89
CA ARG A 79 -17.80 -8.07 -26.45
C ARG A 79 -17.77 -7.81 -27.97
N ASN A 80 -18.80 -8.22 -28.72
CA ASN A 80 -18.73 -8.38 -30.18
C ASN A 80 -19.84 -7.63 -30.96
N GLN A 81 -20.45 -6.59 -30.39
CA GLN A 81 -21.34 -5.67 -31.12
C GLN A 81 -20.79 -4.25 -31.06
N GLU A 82 -21.23 -3.39 -31.98
CA GLU A 82 -20.85 -1.98 -32.07
C GLU A 82 -21.11 -1.32 -30.71
N ALA A 83 -20.05 -1.14 -29.92
CA ALA A 83 -20.18 -0.56 -28.59
C ALA A 83 -20.60 0.90 -28.75
N GLU A 84 -21.74 1.27 -28.19
CA GLU A 84 -22.22 2.65 -28.19
C GLU A 84 -21.74 3.38 -26.93
N CYS A 85 -21.67 4.70 -27.00
CA CYS A 85 -21.43 5.55 -25.83
C CYS A 85 -22.78 5.99 -25.26
N ILE A 86 -23.15 5.42 -24.11
CA ILE A 86 -24.37 5.78 -23.40
C ILE A 86 -24.08 6.86 -22.36
N LYS A 87 -25.04 7.78 -22.19
CA LYS A 87 -24.92 8.87 -21.23
C LYS A 87 -24.81 8.31 -19.81
N VAL A 88 -23.90 8.87 -19.02
CA VAL A 88 -23.75 8.55 -17.61
C VAL A 88 -24.88 9.19 -16.82
N ASP A 89 -25.67 8.38 -16.13
CA ASP A 89 -26.64 8.85 -15.14
C ASP A 89 -25.89 9.38 -13.92
N LEU A 90 -25.78 10.71 -13.83
CA LEU A 90 -25.02 11.41 -12.79
C LEU A 90 -25.95 11.84 -11.65
N PRO A 91 -25.91 11.19 -10.47
CA PRO A 91 -26.74 11.57 -9.34
C PRO A 91 -26.26 12.88 -8.69
N GLU A 92 -27.10 13.47 -7.85
CA GLU A 92 -26.72 14.65 -7.05
C GLU A 92 -25.50 14.34 -6.17
N ASN A 93 -24.60 15.31 -5.99
CA ASN A 93 -23.35 15.18 -5.23
C ASN A 93 -22.33 14.17 -5.80
N ALA A 94 -22.51 13.68 -7.03
CA ALA A 94 -21.50 12.94 -7.76
C ALA A 94 -20.69 13.83 -8.70
N VAL A 95 -19.49 13.36 -9.02
CA VAL A 95 -18.59 13.95 -10.03
C VAL A 95 -18.25 12.91 -11.08
N LEU A 96 -18.18 13.32 -12.34
CA LEU A 96 -17.76 12.45 -13.44
C LEU A 96 -16.32 12.00 -13.25
N THR A 97 -16.07 10.74 -13.54
CA THR A 97 -14.72 10.16 -13.57
C THR A 97 -14.32 9.89 -15.01
N ASP A 98 -13.03 10.05 -15.32
CA ASP A 98 -12.48 9.70 -16.63
C ASP A 98 -12.13 8.19 -16.71
N SER A 99 -12.84 7.35 -15.93
CA SER A 99 -12.61 5.91 -15.86
C SER A 99 -13.62 5.16 -16.71
N ASP A 100 -13.11 4.42 -17.69
CA ASP A 100 -13.90 3.50 -18.53
C ASP A 100 -14.53 2.34 -17.75
N TYR A 101 -14.07 2.12 -16.51
CA TYR A 101 -14.52 1.08 -15.61
C TYR A 101 -15.43 1.66 -14.52
N GLY A 102 -16.51 0.95 -14.21
CA GLY A 102 -17.47 1.31 -13.16
C GLY A 102 -18.66 2.12 -13.69
N LEU A 103 -19.17 3.03 -12.85
CA LEU A 103 -20.37 3.82 -13.14
C LEU A 103 -20.10 5.08 -13.97
N GLY A 104 -18.83 5.46 -14.19
CA GLY A 104 -18.45 6.71 -14.85
C GLY A 104 -18.59 7.96 -13.96
N TRP A 105 -18.85 7.76 -12.67
CA TRP A 105 -18.90 8.79 -11.65
C TRP A 105 -18.42 8.25 -10.31
N GLU A 106 -18.04 9.16 -9.42
CA GLU A 106 -17.79 8.89 -8.01
C GLU A 106 -18.46 9.96 -7.14
N CYS A 107 -18.71 9.64 -5.87
CA CYS A 107 -19.25 10.65 -4.96
C CYS A 107 -18.23 11.74 -4.66
N GLY A 108 -18.70 12.98 -4.72
CA GLY A 108 -17.95 14.16 -4.34
C GLY A 108 -17.51 14.10 -2.87
N ARG A 109 -16.58 14.99 -2.50
CA ARG A 109 -16.03 15.05 -1.15
C ARG A 109 -17.14 15.19 -0.11
N GLY A 110 -17.09 14.35 0.92
CA GLY A 110 -18.10 14.33 2.00
C GLY A 110 -19.33 13.48 1.69
N TYR A 111 -19.36 12.81 0.53
CA TYR A 111 -20.44 11.90 0.16
C TYR A 111 -19.89 10.50 -0.14
N ARG A 112 -20.73 9.49 0.02
CA ARG A 112 -20.43 8.09 -0.27
C ARG A 112 -21.53 7.45 -1.10
N GLU A 113 -21.15 6.48 -1.91
CA GLU A 113 -22.10 5.73 -2.71
C GLU A 113 -22.98 4.85 -1.83
N THR A 114 -24.29 4.90 -2.02
CA THR A 114 -25.26 4.01 -1.40
C THR A 114 -26.40 3.80 -2.38
N ASN A 115 -26.58 2.56 -2.86
CA ASN A 115 -27.63 2.17 -3.81
C ASN A 115 -27.70 3.07 -5.07
N GLY A 116 -26.56 3.39 -5.69
CA GLY A 116 -26.51 4.21 -6.90
C GLY A 116 -26.78 5.71 -6.67
N SER A 117 -26.69 6.19 -5.44
CA SER A 117 -26.81 7.60 -5.09
C SER A 117 -25.69 8.03 -4.13
N CYS A 118 -25.38 9.32 -4.10
CA CYS A 118 -24.40 9.88 -3.17
C CYS A 118 -25.08 10.39 -1.92
N THR A 119 -24.83 9.70 -0.80
CA THR A 119 -25.35 10.05 0.52
C THR A 119 -24.28 10.74 1.34
N ILE A 120 -24.66 11.71 2.16
CA ILE A 120 -23.70 12.45 3.00
C ILE A 120 -23.02 11.50 4.00
N ILE A 121 -21.71 11.67 4.17
CA ILE A 121 -20.95 10.99 5.21
C ILE A 121 -21.26 11.68 6.54
N ALA A 122 -22.00 11.00 7.40
CA ALA A 122 -22.25 11.48 8.75
C ALA A 122 -20.96 11.42 9.58
N ILE A 123 -20.45 12.59 9.96
CA ILE A 123 -19.27 12.74 10.82
C ILE A 123 -19.77 12.88 12.26
N PRO A 124 -19.45 11.94 13.17
CA PRO A 124 -19.89 12.02 14.55
C PRO A 124 -19.16 13.13 15.32
N ALA A 125 -19.64 13.43 16.53
CA ALA A 125 -18.92 14.31 17.44
C ALA A 125 -17.51 13.75 17.74
N ASN A 126 -16.53 14.64 17.92
CA ASN A 126 -15.12 14.30 18.14
C ASN A 126 -14.48 13.53 16.96
N ALA A 127 -14.97 13.74 15.73
CA ALA A 127 -14.36 13.24 14.51
C ALA A 127 -14.11 14.37 13.50
N TYR A 128 -13.22 14.12 12.55
CA TYR A 128 -12.93 15.00 11.42
C TYR A 128 -13.01 14.22 10.10
N SER A 129 -13.36 14.91 9.01
CA SER A 129 -13.38 14.29 7.69
C SER A 129 -11.96 13.98 7.21
N THR A 130 -11.75 12.77 6.69
CA THR A 130 -10.48 12.41 6.02
C THR A 130 -10.49 12.80 4.53
N GLY A 131 -11.62 13.28 4.01
CA GLY A 131 -11.83 13.50 2.58
C GLY A 131 -11.89 12.21 1.76
N ASN A 132 -11.78 11.04 2.40
CA ASN A 132 -11.91 9.75 1.74
C ASN A 132 -13.41 9.40 1.62
N ASN A 133 -13.86 9.10 0.41
CA ASN A 133 -15.22 8.62 0.15
C ASN A 133 -15.34 7.08 0.27
N ARG A 134 -14.21 6.38 0.46
CA ARG A 134 -14.13 4.94 0.73
C ARG A 134 -14.03 4.69 2.24
N GLY A 135 -14.77 3.69 2.73
CA GLY A 135 -14.86 3.39 4.15
C GLY A 135 -15.74 4.38 4.91
N LYS A 136 -15.36 4.72 6.14
CA LYS A 136 -16.12 5.64 7.00
C LYS A 136 -15.97 7.13 6.65
N GLY A 137 -14.87 7.52 6.01
CA GLY A 137 -14.61 8.90 5.58
C GLY A 137 -14.37 9.93 6.69
N TRP A 138 -14.17 9.46 7.92
CA TRP A 138 -13.80 10.27 9.07
C TRP A 138 -12.85 9.52 10.00
N GLU A 139 -12.13 10.27 10.82
CA GLU A 139 -11.26 9.75 11.88
C GLU A 139 -11.53 10.49 13.18
N CYS A 140 -11.30 9.83 14.31
CA CYS A 140 -11.46 10.46 15.62
C CYS A 140 -10.38 11.52 15.84
N VAL A 141 -10.76 12.63 16.46
CA VAL A 141 -9.79 13.62 16.90
C VAL A 141 -8.86 13.01 17.93
N ARG A 142 -7.63 13.56 18.01
CA ARG A 142 -6.61 13.13 18.96
C ARG A 142 -7.18 12.97 20.37
N GLY A 143 -6.99 11.79 20.97
CA GLY A 143 -7.49 11.47 22.33
C GLY A 143 -8.87 10.82 22.36
N TYR A 144 -9.43 10.47 21.20
CA TYR A 144 -10.66 9.72 21.05
C TYR A 144 -10.38 8.44 20.25
N GLU A 145 -11.11 7.38 20.58
CA GLU A 145 -11.08 6.10 19.89
C GLU A 145 -12.45 5.77 19.31
N GLU A 146 -12.46 4.90 18.30
CA GLU A 146 -13.69 4.47 17.65
C GLU A 146 -14.40 3.39 18.48
N ALA A 147 -15.66 3.63 18.82
CA ALA A 147 -16.55 2.65 19.41
C ALA A 147 -17.97 2.89 18.87
N ASP A 148 -18.61 1.83 18.37
CA ASP A 148 -19.98 1.86 17.82
C ASP A 148 -20.23 2.98 16.78
N SER A 149 -19.29 3.17 15.85
CA SER A 149 -19.32 4.24 14.83
C SER A 149 -19.34 5.67 15.40
N LEU A 150 -18.92 5.84 16.65
CA LEU A 150 -18.75 7.12 17.33
C LEU A 150 -17.29 7.27 17.79
N CYS A 151 -16.91 8.51 18.10
CA CYS A 151 -15.63 8.79 18.73
C CYS A 151 -15.83 9.02 20.23
N VAL A 152 -15.37 8.05 21.01
CA VAL A 152 -15.45 8.05 22.48
C VAL A 152 -14.10 8.49 23.03
N LYS A 153 -14.12 9.29 24.10
CA LYS A 153 -12.89 9.79 24.72
C LYS A 153 -12.10 8.63 25.29
N MET A 154 -10.82 8.51 24.93
CA MET A 154 -9.95 7.48 25.47
C MET A 154 -9.82 7.65 26.99
N ALA A 155 -9.99 6.54 27.71
CA ALA A 155 -9.59 6.45 29.10
C ALA A 155 -8.06 6.28 29.15
N ILE A 156 -7.34 7.37 29.37
CA ILE A 156 -5.89 7.34 29.58
C ILE A 156 -5.64 7.04 31.07
N PRO A 157 -5.06 5.87 31.41
CA PRO A 157 -4.82 5.50 32.81
C PRO A 157 -3.70 6.34 33.44
N ALA A 158 -3.54 6.22 34.76
CA ALA A 158 -2.40 6.82 35.46
C ALA A 158 -1.06 6.29 34.90
N ASN A 159 -0.04 7.13 34.88
CA ASN A 159 1.28 6.83 34.32
C ASN A 159 1.25 6.47 32.83
N ALA A 160 0.26 6.99 32.10
CA ALA A 160 0.16 6.88 30.66
C ALA A 160 0.04 8.26 30.01
N TYR A 161 0.50 8.34 28.76
CA TYR A 161 0.38 9.52 27.94
C TYR A 161 -0.14 9.16 26.55
N LEU A 162 -0.71 10.16 25.89
CA LEU A 162 -1.26 9.97 24.55
C LEU A 162 -0.13 9.86 23.53
N GLY A 163 -0.14 8.78 22.74
CA GLY A 163 0.86 8.52 21.70
C GLY A 163 0.89 9.62 20.64
N ARG A 164 1.95 9.65 19.83
CA ARG A 164 2.14 10.72 18.83
C ARG A 164 0.98 10.83 17.85
N GLN A 165 0.39 9.71 17.42
CA GLN A 165 -0.76 9.72 16.51
C GLN A 165 -2.09 10.06 17.19
N GLY A 166 -2.17 9.95 18.51
CA GLY A 166 -3.40 10.31 19.23
C GLY A 166 -4.50 9.27 19.19
N THR A 167 -4.23 8.11 18.58
CA THR A 167 -5.15 6.97 18.45
C THR A 167 -4.87 5.86 19.46
N ASN A 168 -3.85 6.03 20.30
CA ASN A 168 -3.50 5.13 21.39
C ASN A 168 -2.82 5.90 22.53
N TRP A 169 -2.66 5.21 23.66
CA TRP A 169 -1.81 5.65 24.76
C TRP A 169 -0.65 4.68 24.99
N LEU A 170 0.43 5.25 25.53
CA LEU A 170 1.68 4.59 25.89
C LEU A 170 1.95 4.81 27.38
N CYS A 171 2.65 3.88 28.02
CA CYS A 171 3.07 4.05 29.40
C CYS A 171 4.26 5.00 29.50
N GLU A 172 4.30 5.78 30.59
CA GLU A 172 5.47 6.53 30.99
C GLU A 172 6.68 5.61 31.19
N ARG A 173 7.88 6.14 31.01
CA ARG A 173 9.12 5.39 31.22
C ARG A 173 9.15 4.83 32.65
N GLY A 174 9.42 3.54 32.80
CA GLY A 174 9.39 2.83 34.08
C GLY A 174 8.06 2.14 34.37
N TYR A 175 7.11 2.17 33.43
CA TYR A 175 5.83 1.49 33.53
C TYR A 175 5.61 0.55 32.35
N GLN A 176 5.04 -0.61 32.62
CA GLN A 176 4.71 -1.63 31.63
C GLN A 176 3.21 -1.60 31.34
N LYS A 177 2.88 -1.68 30.05
CA LYS A 177 1.48 -1.69 29.58
C LYS A 177 0.81 -3.03 29.88
N THR A 178 -0.29 -2.99 30.61
CA THR A 178 -1.27 -4.07 30.72
C THR A 178 -2.53 -3.70 29.91
N ALA A 179 -3.59 -4.50 29.98
CA ALA A 179 -4.79 -4.31 29.17
C ALA A 179 -5.36 -2.88 29.27
N ASP A 180 -5.49 -2.36 30.49
CA ASP A 180 -6.15 -1.10 30.81
C ASP A 180 -5.31 -0.18 31.72
N GLN A 181 -4.07 -0.56 32.04
CA GLN A 181 -3.24 0.17 33.02
C GLN A 181 -1.76 0.22 32.62
N CYS A 182 -1.04 1.11 33.30
CA CYS A 182 0.41 1.18 33.30
C CYS A 182 0.92 0.82 34.69
N LEU A 183 1.52 -0.36 34.83
CA LEU A 183 2.02 -0.87 36.10
C LEU A 183 3.51 -0.55 36.26
N ALA A 184 3.91 -0.08 37.43
CA ALA A 184 5.30 0.27 37.70
C ALA A 184 6.19 -0.96 37.61
N ILE A 185 7.26 -0.86 36.83
CA ILE A 185 8.26 -1.90 36.69
C ILE A 185 9.05 -2.00 38.00
N GLN A 186 8.98 -3.17 38.64
CA GLN A 186 9.81 -3.47 39.80
C GLN A 186 11.23 -3.79 39.31
N LEU A 187 12.17 -2.88 39.58
CA LEU A 187 13.58 -3.09 39.24
C LEU A 187 14.26 -3.92 40.34
N PRO A 188 14.67 -5.17 40.08
CA PRO A 188 15.46 -5.92 41.04
C PRO A 188 16.87 -5.32 41.18
N ALA A 189 17.60 -5.75 42.21
CA ALA A 189 18.99 -5.35 42.39
C ALA A 189 19.82 -5.69 41.13
N ASN A 190 20.72 -4.78 40.75
CA ASN A 190 21.54 -4.86 39.54
C ASN A 190 20.75 -4.82 38.21
N ALA A 191 19.50 -4.34 38.19
CA ALA A 191 18.75 -4.07 36.97
C ALA A 191 18.68 -2.57 36.65
N TYR A 192 18.46 -2.27 35.37
CA TYR A 192 18.19 -0.93 34.86
C TYR A 192 17.13 -1.00 33.75
N LEU A 193 16.41 0.11 33.50
CA LEU A 193 15.41 0.16 32.42
C LEU A 193 16.08 0.06 31.05
N ASN A 194 15.45 -0.66 30.11
CA ASN A 194 15.87 -0.67 28.71
C ASN A 194 15.69 0.72 28.06
N ASP A 195 16.14 0.87 26.82
CA ASP A 195 16.07 2.15 26.11
C ASP A 195 14.63 2.65 25.92
N ASN A 196 13.69 1.74 25.66
CA ASN A 196 12.27 2.07 25.50
C ASN A 196 11.60 2.46 26.83
N GLY A 197 12.14 2.00 27.96
CA GLY A 197 11.60 2.24 29.28
C GLY A 197 10.42 1.35 29.69
N ASP A 198 10.13 0.30 28.92
CA ASP A 198 8.98 -0.60 29.08
C ASP A 198 9.35 -2.00 29.61
N ASP A 199 10.65 -2.27 29.75
CA ASP A 199 11.22 -3.47 30.38
C ASP A 199 12.55 -3.09 31.06
N TRP A 200 13.18 -4.06 31.71
CA TRP A 200 14.47 -3.91 32.37
C TRP A 200 15.49 -4.95 31.88
N LEU A 201 16.75 -4.56 31.97
CA LEU A 201 17.92 -5.36 31.65
C LEU A 201 18.80 -5.50 32.88
N CYS A 202 19.62 -6.54 32.91
CA CYS A 202 20.62 -6.71 33.95
C CYS A 202 21.88 -5.91 33.64
N GLY A 203 22.44 -5.31 34.67
CA GLY A 203 23.75 -4.67 34.66
C GLY A 203 24.84 -5.65 34.24
N ARG A 204 25.92 -5.10 33.68
CA ARG A 204 27.07 -5.89 33.21
C ARG A 204 27.56 -6.85 34.32
N GLY A 205 27.80 -8.11 33.96
CA GLY A 205 28.18 -9.16 34.91
C GLY A 205 27.00 -9.88 35.57
N HIS A 206 25.76 -9.59 35.16
CA HIS A 206 24.56 -10.25 35.66
C HIS A 206 23.70 -10.79 34.51
N GLN A 207 23.02 -11.90 34.77
CA GLN A 207 22.11 -12.56 33.84
C GLN A 207 20.67 -12.46 34.33
N LYS A 208 19.73 -12.16 33.40
CA LYS A 208 18.29 -12.04 33.69
C LYS A 208 17.72 -13.41 34.05
N GLN A 209 17.17 -13.49 35.25
CA GLN A 209 16.26 -14.54 35.71
C GLN A 209 14.84 -13.97 35.74
N GLU A 210 13.82 -14.79 36.02
CA GLU A 210 12.40 -14.37 35.95
C GLU A 210 12.10 -13.06 36.71
N GLN A 211 12.68 -12.88 37.90
CA GLN A 211 12.45 -11.69 38.75
C GLN A 211 13.74 -11.14 39.39
N SER A 212 14.92 -11.48 38.84
CA SER A 212 16.19 -11.03 39.42
C SER A 212 17.32 -11.00 38.41
N CYS A 213 18.40 -10.30 38.79
CA CYS A 213 19.66 -10.32 38.07
C CYS A 213 20.68 -11.13 38.87
N ALA A 214 20.94 -12.36 38.42
CA ALA A 214 21.91 -13.25 39.06
C ALA A 214 23.32 -12.92 38.59
N PHE A 215 24.29 -12.91 39.51
CA PHE A 215 25.69 -12.71 39.17
C PHE A 215 26.21 -13.82 38.26
N ILE A 216 26.98 -13.45 37.24
CA ILE A 216 27.61 -14.41 36.33
C ILE A 216 28.90 -14.93 36.97
N ILE A 217 28.91 -16.19 37.34
CA ILE A 217 30.12 -16.87 37.80
C ILE A 217 30.98 -17.17 36.58
N LEU A 218 32.15 -16.53 36.50
CA LEU A 218 33.12 -16.77 35.44
C LEU A 218 33.94 -18.03 35.77
N PRO A 219 33.97 -19.04 34.88
CA PRO A 219 34.92 -20.14 35.02
C PRO A 219 36.35 -19.66 34.73
N GLU A 220 37.33 -20.50 35.07
CA GLU A 220 38.74 -20.22 34.74
C GLU A 220 38.93 -20.07 33.21
N ASN A 221 39.75 -19.10 32.79
CA ASN A 221 39.98 -18.75 31.38
C ASN A 221 38.73 -18.24 30.64
N ALA A 222 37.88 -17.45 31.32
CA ALA A 222 36.72 -16.78 30.73
C ALA A 222 36.65 -15.29 31.08
N HIS A 223 36.05 -14.51 30.18
CA HIS A 223 35.73 -13.10 30.38
C HIS A 223 34.25 -12.83 30.06
N LEU A 224 33.72 -11.71 30.55
CA LEU A 224 32.38 -11.27 30.15
C LEU A 224 32.36 -10.91 28.66
N ASN A 225 31.31 -11.34 27.96
CA ASN A 225 31.10 -10.97 26.57
C ASN A 225 30.90 -9.45 26.41
N SER A 226 30.87 -8.94 25.18
CA SER A 226 30.76 -7.50 24.93
C SER A 226 29.53 -6.84 25.58
N PRO A 227 28.31 -7.41 25.49
CA PRO A 227 27.14 -6.91 26.23
C PRO A 227 27.25 -7.10 27.75
N GLY A 228 28.09 -8.03 28.20
CA GLY A 228 28.27 -8.45 29.58
C GLY A 228 27.05 -9.14 30.21
N SER A 229 26.14 -9.66 29.40
CA SER A 229 25.01 -10.50 29.81
C SER A 229 25.34 -11.99 29.77
N SER A 230 26.52 -12.35 29.28
CA SER A 230 27.07 -13.72 29.30
C SER A 230 28.60 -13.67 29.37
N TRP A 231 29.24 -14.81 29.18
CA TRP A 231 30.69 -14.96 29.20
C TRP A 231 31.18 -15.79 28.01
N ASP A 232 32.40 -15.50 27.59
CA ASP A 232 33.14 -16.14 26.52
C ASP A 232 34.47 -16.68 27.05
N CYS A 233 35.00 -17.75 26.44
CA CYS A 233 36.31 -18.28 26.80
C CYS A 233 37.43 -17.40 26.24
N ASP A 234 38.48 -17.20 27.03
CA ASP A 234 39.74 -16.62 26.56
C ASP A 234 40.38 -17.55 25.53
N LYS A 235 40.97 -17.00 24.46
CA LYS A 235 41.69 -17.82 23.49
C LYS A 235 42.95 -18.41 24.14
N PRO A 236 43.30 -19.69 23.88
CA PRO A 236 42.73 -20.61 22.89
C PRO A 236 41.58 -21.52 23.38
N TYR A 237 41.07 -21.31 24.59
CA TYR A 237 40.06 -22.18 25.22
C TYR A 237 38.70 -22.09 24.52
N ARG A 238 37.92 -23.18 24.61
CA ARG A 238 36.58 -23.33 24.04
C ARG A 238 35.58 -23.71 25.13
N ARG A 239 34.33 -23.28 24.94
CA ARG A 239 33.25 -23.50 25.88
C ARG A 239 32.78 -24.96 25.84
N SER A 240 32.79 -25.62 26.99
CA SER A 240 32.19 -26.94 27.22
C SER A 240 31.35 -26.88 28.49
N GLY A 241 30.04 -26.80 28.34
CA GLY A 241 29.10 -26.56 29.44
C GLY A 241 29.41 -25.26 30.19
N ASN A 242 29.70 -25.38 31.48
CA ASN A 242 30.03 -24.27 32.38
C ASN A 242 31.55 -24.08 32.57
N GLN A 243 32.38 -24.59 31.66
CA GLN A 243 33.84 -24.51 31.74
C GLN A 243 34.46 -24.12 30.39
N CYS A 244 35.69 -23.61 30.47
CA CYS A 244 36.55 -23.37 29.32
C CYS A 244 37.66 -24.42 29.30
N ILE A 245 37.66 -25.25 28.26
CA ILE A 245 38.65 -26.32 28.06
C ILE A 245 39.53 -25.98 26.86
N ARG A 246 40.80 -26.35 26.91
CA ARG A 246 41.78 -26.04 25.85
C ARG A 246 41.52 -26.86 24.58
#